data_AF-A0A366DA60-F1
#
_entry.id   AF-A0A366DA60-F1
#
_cell.length_a   1.000
_cell.length_b   1.000
_cell.length_c   1.000
_cell.angle_alpha   90.00
_cell.angle_beta   90.00
_cell.angle_gamma   90.00
#
_symmetry.space_group_name_H-M   'P 1'
#
loop_
_entity.id
_entity.type
_entity.pdbx_description
1 polymer ?
#
loop_
_entity_poly.entity_id
_entity_poly.type
_entity_poly.pdbx_seq_one_letter_code
_entity_poly.pdbx_strand_id
1 'polypeptide(L)'
;MTTPSDVRTLAGELSLAVVRLTRHLRGRRADSQISLTQLSALATLSRDGAMTPGALAAKERVQPPSMTRVIASLVDIGLVKREPHPTDGRQIIVSLSAAGRALIADEASAREAWMTEQLSTLSEEQLAVLSRAVSIMKDIVAESE
;
A
#
# COMPACT_ATOMS: atom_id res chain seq x y z
N MET A 1 16.24 -25.17 18.22
CA MET A 1 17.35 -24.40 17.62
C MET A 1 17.14 -24.41 16.12
N THR A 2 16.73 -23.28 15.54
CA THR A 2 16.59 -23.12 14.09
C THR A 2 18.00 -23.00 13.50
N THR A 3 18.38 -23.86 12.56
CA THR A 3 19.70 -23.78 11.93
C THR A 3 19.77 -22.60 10.95
N PRO A 4 20.97 -22.08 10.61
CA PRO A 4 21.10 -21.04 9.59
C PRO A 4 20.51 -21.44 8.22
N SER A 5 20.48 -22.74 7.91
CA SER A 5 19.82 -23.28 6.71
C SER A 5 18.31 -23.12 6.76
N ASP A 6 17.71 -23.35 7.93
CA ASP A 6 16.26 -23.21 8.14
C ASP A 6 15.82 -21.74 8.01
N VAL A 7 16.64 -20.79 8.46
CA VAL A 7 16.36 -19.34 8.33
C VAL A 7 16.30 -18.91 6.87
N ARG A 8 17.24 -19.37 6.03
CA ARG A 8 17.27 -19.02 4.60
C ARG A 8 16.05 -19.58 3.87
N THR A 9 15.68 -20.83 4.15
CA THR A 9 14.49 -21.46 3.57
C THR A 9 13.23 -20.71 3.97
N LEU A 10 13.06 -20.43 5.27
CA LEU A 10 11.92 -19.66 5.79
C LEU A 10 11.85 -18.26 5.17
N ALA A 11 12.98 -17.58 4.99
CA ALA A 11 13.01 -16.27 4.35
C ALA A 11 12.47 -16.31 2.91
N GLY A 12 12.82 -17.35 2.14
CA GLY A 12 12.32 -17.56 0.79
C GLY A 12 10.81 -17.83 0.77
N GLU A 13 10.35 -18.74 1.62
CA GLU A 13 8.94 -19.13 1.73
C GLU A 13 8.06 -17.96 2.20
N LEU A 14 8.49 -17.25 3.24
CA LEU A 14 7.78 -16.10 3.78
C LEU A 14 7.68 -14.97 2.74
N SER A 15 8.78 -14.65 2.07
CA SER A 15 8.79 -13.61 1.02
C SER A 15 7.81 -13.95 -0.11
N LEU A 16 7.82 -15.20 -0.58
CA LEU A 16 6.90 -15.65 -1.62
C LEU A 16 5.44 -15.64 -1.14
N ALA A 17 5.17 -16.07 0.09
CA ALA A 17 3.84 -16.06 0.69
C ALA A 17 3.28 -14.63 0.81
N VAL A 18 4.09 -13.67 1.28
CA VAL A 18 3.71 -12.25 1.39
C VAL A 18 3.39 -11.66 0.02
N VAL A 19 4.19 -11.94 -1.01
CA VAL A 19 3.94 -11.47 -2.38
C VAL A 19 2.62 -12.02 -2.92
N ARG A 20 2.37 -13.32 -2.75
CA ARG A 20 1.14 -13.98 -3.22
C ARG A 20 -0.08 -13.46 -2.48
N LEU A 21 -0.01 -13.35 -1.16
CA LEU A 21 -1.10 -12.80 -0.33
C LEU A 21 -1.39 -11.35 -0.73
N THR A 22 -0.37 -10.50 -0.85
CA THR A 22 -0.52 -9.11 -1.29
C THR A 22 -1.18 -9.02 -2.67
N ARG A 23 -0.80 -9.89 -3.61
CA ARG A 23 -1.44 -9.95 -4.93
C ARG A 23 -2.92 -10.33 -4.84
N HIS A 24 -3.29 -11.24 -3.95
CA HIS A 24 -4.67 -11.66 -3.78
C HIS A 24 -5.52 -10.60 -3.05
N LEU A 25 -4.90 -9.85 -2.14
CA LEU A 25 -5.48 -8.71 -1.44
C LEU A 25 -5.67 -7.49 -2.34
N ARG A 26 -4.92 -7.36 -3.45
CA ARG A 26 -5.04 -6.25 -4.41
C ARG A 26 -6.30 -6.42 -5.28
N GLY A 27 -7.00 -5.31 -5.56
CA GLY A 27 -8.09 -5.29 -6.55
C GLY A 27 -9.33 -6.06 -6.10
N ARG A 28 -9.60 -6.11 -4.78
CA ARG A 28 -10.84 -6.71 -4.24
C ARG A 28 -12.09 -5.89 -4.53
N ARG A 29 -11.93 -4.67 -5.04
CA ARG A 29 -12.97 -4.06 -5.87
C ARG A 29 -12.92 -4.64 -7.27
N ALA A 30 -14.01 -5.32 -7.66
CA ALA A 30 -14.26 -5.79 -9.02
C ALA A 30 -14.22 -4.64 -10.05
N ASP A 31 -14.46 -3.39 -9.62
CA ASP A 31 -14.54 -2.19 -10.45
C ASP A 31 -13.37 -1.21 -10.24
N SER A 32 -12.18 -1.70 -9.83
CA SER A 32 -11.05 -0.78 -9.63
C SER A 32 -10.65 -0.13 -10.96
N GLN A 33 -11.12 1.10 -11.16
CA GLN A 33 -10.84 1.94 -12.34
C GLN A 33 -9.40 2.46 -12.38
N ILE A 34 -8.54 1.99 -11.46
CA ILE A 34 -7.18 2.46 -11.31
C ILE A 34 -6.19 1.30 -11.34
N SER A 35 -5.05 1.55 -11.97
CA SER A 35 -3.92 0.62 -12.01
C SER A 35 -3.28 0.45 -10.62
N LEU A 36 -2.49 -0.62 -10.45
CA LEU A 36 -1.75 -0.86 -9.21
C LEU A 36 -0.79 0.27 -8.85
N THR A 37 -0.18 0.91 -9.84
CA THR A 37 0.72 2.06 -9.62
C THR A 37 -0.05 3.27 -9.12
N GLN A 38 -1.25 3.51 -9.64
CA GLN A 38 -2.13 4.57 -9.17
C GLN A 38 -2.62 4.30 -7.74
N LEU A 39 -3.04 3.08 -7.44
CA LEU A 39 -3.43 2.68 -6.09
C LEU A 39 -2.29 2.86 -5.09
N SER A 40 -1.06 2.46 -5.46
CA SER A 40 0.14 2.63 -4.63
C SER A 40 0.42 4.10 -4.33
N ALA A 41 0.39 4.96 -5.37
CA ALA A 41 0.58 6.40 -5.20
C ALA A 41 -0.49 7.04 -4.28
N LEU A 42 -1.76 6.65 -4.43
CA LEU A 42 -2.85 7.11 -3.55
C LEU A 42 -2.64 6.63 -2.10
N ALA A 43 -2.22 5.38 -1.89
CA ALA A 43 -1.93 4.84 -0.57
C ALA A 43 -0.78 5.58 0.11
N THR A 44 0.28 5.92 -0.63
CA THR A 44 1.38 6.73 -0.11
C THR A 44 0.95 8.15 0.24
N LEU A 45 0.14 8.80 -0.60
CA LEU A 45 -0.44 10.12 -0.24
C LEU A 45 -1.39 10.04 0.97
N SER A 46 -2.09 8.92 1.15
CA SER A 46 -2.96 8.70 2.31
C SER A 46 -2.16 8.54 3.60
N ARG A 47 -1.03 7.84 3.55
CA ARG A 47 -0.19 7.54 4.71
C ARG A 47 0.73 8.70 5.09
N ASP A 48 1.39 9.28 4.09
CA ASP A 48 2.48 10.23 4.30
C ASP A 48 2.05 11.68 4.07
N GLY A 49 0.80 11.91 3.68
CA GLY A 49 0.23 13.22 3.45
C GLY A 49 0.59 13.82 2.08
N ALA A 50 0.27 15.11 1.95
CA ALA A 50 0.48 15.85 0.71
C ALA A 50 1.98 16.11 0.48
N MET A 51 2.45 15.92 -0.76
CA MET A 51 3.88 16.05 -1.09
C MET A 51 4.09 16.48 -2.54
N THR A 52 5.34 16.83 -2.89
CA THR A 52 5.70 17.18 -4.27
C THR A 52 5.70 15.94 -5.17
N PRO A 53 5.49 16.07 -6.50
CA PRO A 53 5.61 14.96 -7.44
C PRO A 53 6.95 14.21 -7.36
N GLY A 54 8.04 14.94 -7.11
CA GLY A 54 9.38 14.35 -6.96
C GLY A 54 9.50 13.51 -5.68
N ALA A 55 8.96 13.99 -4.56
CA ALA A 55 8.93 13.22 -3.32
C ALA A 55 8.09 11.94 -3.45
N LEU A 56 6.93 12.05 -4.13
CA LEU A 56 6.09 10.89 -4.41
C LEU A 56 6.79 9.88 -5.32
N ALA A 57 7.50 10.35 -6.35
CA ALA A 57 8.28 9.48 -7.24
C ALA A 57 9.38 8.70 -6.48
N ALA A 58 10.08 9.38 -5.57
CA ALA A 58 11.12 8.78 -4.74
C ALA A 58 10.55 7.70 -3.80
N LYS A 59 9.44 7.99 -3.11
CA LYS A 59 8.74 7.03 -2.23
C LYS A 59 8.20 5.82 -2.98
N GLU A 60 7.66 6.04 -4.17
CA GLU A 60 7.15 4.96 -5.04
C GLU A 60 8.27 4.26 -5.82
N ARG A 61 9.54 4.68 -5.67
CA ARG A 61 10.72 4.14 -6.35
C ARG A 61 10.55 4.10 -7.87
N VAL A 62 9.97 5.15 -8.45
CA VAL A 62 9.80 5.32 -9.89
C VAL A 62 10.45 6.61 -10.39
N GLN A 63 10.68 6.69 -11.70
CA GLN A 63 11.22 7.90 -12.31
C GLN A 63 10.22 9.06 -12.27
N PRO A 64 10.66 10.31 -12.04
CA PRO A 64 9.77 11.47 -11.97
C PRO A 64 8.82 11.62 -13.18
N PRO A 65 9.24 11.42 -14.46
CA PRO A 65 8.32 11.50 -15.60
C PRO A 65 7.21 10.43 -15.57
N SER A 66 7.49 9.25 -15.00
CA SER A 66 6.48 8.20 -14.82
C SER A 66 5.48 8.59 -13.74
N MET A 67 5.95 9.13 -12.62
CA MET A 67 5.07 9.61 -11.55
C MET A 67 4.20 10.78 -12.01
N THR A 68 4.74 11.72 -12.80
CA THR A 68 3.94 12.82 -13.36
C THR A 68 2.76 12.32 -14.19
N ARG A 69 2.94 11.26 -14.99
CA ARG A 69 1.85 10.63 -15.75
C ARG A 69 0.80 9.97 -14.85
N VAL A 70 1.25 9.27 -13.80
CA VAL A 70 0.35 8.68 -12.79
C VAL A 70 -0.49 9.77 -12.11
N ILE A 71 0.15 10.85 -11.66
CA ILE A 71 -0.54 11.98 -11.03
C ILE A 71 -1.52 12.63 -12.02
N ALA A 72 -1.13 12.84 -13.28
CA ALA A 72 -2.01 13.43 -14.28
C ALA A 72 -3.29 12.60 -14.45
N SER A 73 -3.14 11.30 -14.67
CA SER A 73 -4.28 10.40 -14.79
C SER A 73 -5.16 10.37 -13.52
N LEU A 74 -4.56 10.43 -12.32
CA LEU A 74 -5.30 10.52 -11.06
C LEU A 74 -6.05 11.85 -10.88
N VAL A 75 -5.52 12.95 -11.42
CA VAL A 75 -6.22 14.25 -11.45
C VAL A 75 -7.40 14.18 -12.41
N ASP A 76 -7.21 13.59 -13.59
CA ASP A 76 -8.25 13.50 -14.62
C ASP A 76 -9.48 12.73 -14.13
N ILE A 77 -9.27 11.69 -13.31
CA ILE A 77 -10.36 10.93 -12.66
C ILE A 77 -10.76 11.47 -11.27
N GLY A 78 -10.25 12.64 -10.87
CA GLY A 78 -10.67 13.37 -9.69
C GLY A 78 -10.25 12.78 -8.34
N LEU A 79 -9.26 11.87 -8.30
CA LEU A 79 -8.81 11.22 -7.06
C LEU A 79 -7.69 12.00 -6.34
N VAL A 80 -6.97 12.86 -7.05
CA VAL A 80 -5.96 13.76 -6.45
C VAL A 80 -6.17 15.19 -6.92
N LYS A 81 -5.61 16.13 -6.16
CA LYS A 81 -5.58 17.55 -6.48
C LYS A 81 -4.14 18.05 -6.54
N ARG A 82 -3.92 19.07 -7.35
CA ARG A 82 -2.65 19.82 -7.44
C ARG A 82 -2.89 21.23 -6.96
N GLU A 83 -2.10 21.68 -6.01
CA GLU A 83 -2.19 23.00 -5.42
C GLU A 83 -0.79 23.64 -5.36
N PRO A 84 -0.67 24.97 -5.46
CA PRO A 84 0.60 25.65 -5.21
C PRO A 84 1.12 25.31 -3.81
N HIS A 85 2.44 25.13 -3.67
CA HIS A 85 3.05 24.88 -2.37
C HIS A 85 2.81 26.10 -1.46
N PRO A 86 2.37 25.90 -0.20
CA PRO A 86 1.90 26.98 0.67
C PRO A 86 2.98 28.03 1.00
N THR A 87 4.25 27.67 0.90
CA THR A 87 5.39 28.55 1.18
C THR A 87 6.30 28.80 -0.04
N ASP A 88 6.10 28.08 -1.15
CA ASP A 88 6.91 28.22 -2.37
C ASP A 88 6.03 28.11 -3.61
N GLY A 89 5.42 29.22 -4.04
CA GLY A 89 4.50 29.22 -5.17
C GLY A 89 5.07 28.72 -6.51
N ARG A 90 6.38 28.45 -6.60
CA ARG A 90 7.01 27.82 -7.77
C ARG A 90 6.88 26.29 -7.77
N GLN A 91 6.56 25.70 -6.62
CA GLN A 91 6.37 24.27 -6.45
C GLN A 91 4.88 23.92 -6.39
N ILE A 92 4.57 22.69 -6.78
CA ILE A 92 3.23 22.11 -6.69
C ILE A 92 3.26 20.99 -5.65
N ILE A 93 2.23 20.96 -4.80
CA ILE A 93 1.92 19.83 -3.93
C ILE A 93 0.77 19.04 -4.53
N VAL A 94 0.86 17.71 -4.40
CA VAL A 94 -0.20 16.76 -4.72
C VAL A 94 -0.82 16.26 -3.43
N SER A 95 -2.15 16.27 -3.35
CA SER A 95 -2.92 15.80 -2.20
C SER A 95 -4.09 14.91 -2.65
N LEU A 96 -4.58 14.04 -1.76
CA LEU A 96 -5.80 13.27 -2.04
C LEU A 96 -7.01 14.20 -2.11
N SER A 97 -7.89 13.97 -3.08
CA SER A 97 -9.24 14.53 -3.07
C SER A 97 -10.11 13.81 -2.03
N ALA A 98 -11.34 14.29 -1.82
CA ALA A 98 -12.32 13.56 -1.02
C ALA A 98 -12.64 12.18 -1.63
N ALA A 99 -12.78 12.10 -2.96
CA ALA A 99 -12.99 10.84 -3.67
C ALA A 99 -11.78 9.91 -3.57
N GLY A 100 -10.55 10.45 -3.64
CA GLY A 100 -9.33 9.67 -3.42
C GLY A 100 -9.25 9.05 -2.03
N ARG A 101 -9.60 9.82 -0.99
CA ARG A 101 -9.68 9.31 0.39
C ARG A 101 -10.73 8.22 0.54
N ALA A 102 -11.93 8.43 0.00
CA ALA A 102 -13.00 7.44 0.04
C ALA A 102 -12.58 6.14 -0.66
N LEU A 103 -11.95 6.24 -1.84
CA LEU A 103 -11.47 5.07 -2.58
C LEU A 103 -10.47 4.24 -1.75
N ILE A 104 -9.51 4.88 -1.08
CA ILE A 104 -8.52 4.17 -0.27
C ILE A 104 -9.14 3.53 0.97
N ALA A 105 -10.08 4.22 1.63
CA ALA A 105 -10.83 3.66 2.74
C ALA A 105 -11.61 2.41 2.30
N ASP A 106 -12.29 2.49 1.17
CA ASP A 106 -13.07 1.37 0.64
C ASP A 106 -12.19 0.18 0.23
N GLU A 107 -11.02 0.42 -0.38
CA GLU A 107 -10.04 -0.63 -0.69
C GLU A 107 -9.52 -1.32 0.58
N ALA A 108 -9.30 -0.56 1.65
CA ALA A 108 -8.92 -1.12 2.94
C ALA A 108 -10.04 -1.97 3.54
N SER A 109 -11.29 -1.49 3.52
CA SER A 109 -12.46 -2.22 4.00
C SER A 109 -12.72 -3.50 3.20
N ALA A 110 -12.59 -3.48 1.87
CA ALA A 110 -12.74 -4.68 1.03
C ALA A 110 -11.67 -5.74 1.34
N ARG A 111 -10.42 -5.29 1.59
CA ARG A 111 -9.34 -6.17 2.04
C ARG A 111 -9.63 -6.80 3.39
N GLU A 112 -10.08 -5.99 4.35
CA GLU A 112 -10.42 -6.41 5.70
C GLU A 112 -11.57 -7.42 5.68
N ALA A 113 -12.67 -7.11 4.97
CA ALA A 113 -13.84 -7.98 4.87
C ALA A 113 -13.46 -9.38 4.36
N TRP A 114 -12.66 -9.47 3.29
CA TRP A 114 -12.19 -10.76 2.81
C TRP A 114 -11.25 -11.46 3.78
N MET A 115 -10.33 -10.73 4.43
CA MET A 115 -9.45 -11.35 5.43
C MET A 115 -10.27 -11.91 6.58
N THR A 116 -11.27 -11.19 7.05
CA THR A 116 -12.20 -11.65 8.08
C THR A 116 -12.90 -12.93 7.66
N GLU A 117 -13.39 -13.00 6.42
CA GLU A 117 -14.00 -14.23 5.87
C GLU A 117 -13.01 -15.41 5.91
N GLN A 118 -11.79 -15.25 5.38
CA GLN A 118 -10.81 -16.34 5.35
C GLN A 118 -10.32 -16.75 6.76
N LEU A 119 -10.20 -15.79 7.67
CA LEU A 119 -9.75 -16.07 9.04
C LEU A 119 -10.86 -16.70 9.87
N SER A 120 -12.13 -16.45 9.55
CA SER A 120 -13.28 -17.03 10.27
C SER A 120 -13.37 -18.55 10.16
N THR A 121 -12.69 -19.16 9.19
CA THR A 121 -12.66 -20.62 9.00
C THR A 121 -11.51 -21.31 9.72
N LEU A 122 -10.64 -20.56 10.40
CA LEU A 122 -9.46 -21.09 11.08
C LEU A 122 -9.76 -21.48 12.53
N SER A 123 -8.98 -22.43 13.08
CA SER A 123 -9.05 -22.76 14.49
C SER A 123 -8.45 -21.66 15.37
N GLU A 124 -8.80 -21.65 16.66
CA GLU A 124 -8.23 -20.73 17.64
C GLU A 124 -6.69 -20.79 17.70
N GLU A 125 -6.12 -22.00 17.56
CA GLU A 125 -4.67 -22.20 17.53
C GLU A 125 -4.04 -21.53 16.29
N GLN A 126 -4.64 -21.70 15.11
CA GLN A 126 -4.16 -21.08 13.89
C GLN A 126 -4.26 -19.55 13.97
N LEU A 127 -5.36 -19.01 14.53
CA LEU A 127 -5.51 -17.57 14.76
C LEU A 127 -4.46 -17.03 15.73
N ALA A 128 -4.14 -17.76 16.80
CA ALA A 128 -3.08 -17.36 17.73
C ALA A 128 -1.70 -17.34 17.06
N VAL A 129 -1.40 -18.32 16.21
CA VAL A 129 -0.16 -18.36 15.42
C VAL A 129 -0.09 -17.15 14.48
N LEU A 130 -1.17 -16.86 13.74
CA LEU A 130 -1.22 -15.71 12.84
C LEU A 130 -1.08 -14.39 13.59
N SER A 131 -1.73 -14.24 14.75
CA SER A 131 -1.58 -13.04 15.59
C SER A 131 -0.13 -12.80 15.98
N ARG A 132 0.61 -13.86 16.35
CA ARG A 132 2.04 -13.76 16.68
C ARG A 132 2.89 -13.43 15.46
N ALA A 133 2.59 -14.06 14.32
CA ALA A 133 3.28 -13.80 13.06
C ALA A 133 3.11 -12.34 12.61
N VAL A 134 1.90 -11.76 12.78
CA VAL A 134 1.64 -10.35 12.46
C VAL A 134 2.51 -9.41 13.29
N SER A 135 2.67 -9.66 14.60
CA SER A 135 3.57 -8.86 15.43
C SER A 135 5.01 -8.94 14.94
N ILE A 136 5.53 -10.14 14.68
CA ILE A 136 6.90 -10.34 14.18
C ILE A 136 7.09 -9.64 12.83
N MET A 137 6.12 -9.74 11.92
CA MET A 137 6.20 -9.06 10.62
C MET A 137 6.23 -7.54 10.76
N LYS A 138 5.53 -6.95 11.73
CA LYS A 138 5.58 -5.50 12.00
C LYS A 138 6.96 -5.08 12.49
N ASP A 139 7.55 -5.87 13.39
CA ASP A 139 8.89 -5.58 13.94
C ASP A 139 9.95 -5.58 12.84
N ILE A 140 9.92 -6.56 11.91
CA ILE A 140 10.83 -6.63 10.76
C ILE A 140 10.75 -5.36 9.89
N VAL A 141 9.55 -4.82 9.67
CA VAL A 141 9.35 -3.62 8.84
C VAL A 141 9.79 -2.36 9.59
N ALA A 142 9.51 -2.26 10.88
CA ALA A 142 9.90 -1.11 11.70
C ALA A 142 11.43 -0.98 11.86
N GLU A 143 12.17 -2.09 11.86
CA GLU A 143 13.64 -2.08 11.87
C GLU A 143 14.26 -1.70 10.51
N SER A 144 13.45 -1.69 9.44
CA SER A 144 13.91 -1.43 8.07
C SER A 144 13.65 0.01 7.57
N GLU A 145 13.01 0.85 8.38
CA GLU A 145 12.77 2.29 8.14
C GLU A 145 13.77 3.17 8.90
#